data_AF-A0A9W3KEV9-F1
#
_entry.id   AF-A0A9W3KEV9-F1
#
_cell.length_a   1.000
_cell.length_b   1.000
_cell.length_c   1.000
_cell.angle_alpha   90.00
_cell.angle_beta   90.00
_cell.angle_gamma   90.00
#
_symmetry.space_group_name_H-M   'P 1'
#
loop_
_entity.id
_entity.type
_entity.pdbx_description
1 polymer ?
#
loop_
_entity_poly.entity_id
_entity_poly.type
_entity_poly.pdbx_seq_one_letter_code
_entity_poly.pdbx_strand_id
1 'polypeptide(L)'
;MTDLFIIHTNTPHCLNFMIYIQNIYLNQKGKKENFRFPYITKTLHFSTDFKTNFKELWLTLRKQTANDRYDLQIFHEENHIFYEKLFDANLCDEESFKELICSFKVWWTSIAGQISIEYSVSNYSEQLYNDLVLYLKQNEIEPLQQLHISLLYDDCVFAKENISSYSAILPTKTFFIGYRDVVTTLSTCFHMA
;
A
#
# COMPACT_ATOMS: atom_id res chain seq x y z
N MET A 1 -23.34 -22.27 -7.38
CA MET A 1 -23.61 -21.20 -6.40
C MET A 1 -23.01 -19.95 -7.00
N THR A 2 -23.80 -18.94 -7.29
CA THR A 2 -23.29 -17.66 -7.84
C THR A 2 -22.73 -16.86 -6.68
N ASP A 3 -21.49 -16.41 -6.77
CA ASP A 3 -20.87 -15.56 -5.76
C ASP A 3 -21.69 -14.27 -5.63
N LEU A 4 -21.98 -13.84 -4.39
CA LEU A 4 -22.76 -12.65 -4.07
C LEU A 4 -22.09 -11.36 -4.57
N PHE A 5 -20.75 -11.34 -4.57
CA PHE A 5 -19.90 -10.27 -5.11
C PHE A 5 -18.49 -10.83 -5.35
N ILE A 6 -17.57 -10.00 -5.87
CA ILE A 6 -16.17 -10.36 -6.11
C ILE A 6 -15.26 -9.55 -5.19
N ILE A 7 -14.18 -10.16 -4.71
CA ILE A 7 -13.07 -9.46 -4.04
C ILE A 7 -11.89 -9.39 -5.01
N HIS A 8 -11.46 -8.18 -5.37
CA HIS A 8 -10.18 -7.95 -6.04
C HIS A 8 -9.08 -7.72 -5.01
N THR A 9 -7.94 -8.38 -5.15
CA THR A 9 -6.73 -8.03 -4.40
C THR A 9 -5.63 -7.62 -5.37
N ASN A 10 -4.96 -6.49 -5.12
CA ASN A 10 -3.78 -6.07 -5.87
C ASN A 10 -2.66 -5.59 -4.94
N THR A 11 -1.49 -5.35 -5.51
CA THR A 11 -0.27 -4.90 -4.81
C THR A 11 0.32 -3.70 -5.56
N PRO A 12 -0.23 -2.48 -5.37
CA PRO A 12 0.17 -1.33 -6.19
C PRO A 12 1.64 -0.95 -5.99
N HIS A 13 2.39 -0.82 -7.08
CA HIS A 13 3.81 -0.46 -7.11
C HIS A 13 4.04 0.89 -6.46
N CYS A 14 3.24 1.90 -6.81
CA CYS A 14 3.41 3.26 -6.29
C CYS A 14 3.20 3.32 -4.79
N LEU A 15 2.13 2.67 -4.28
CA LEU A 15 1.85 2.67 -2.83
C LEU A 15 2.92 1.90 -2.06
N ASN A 16 3.36 0.74 -2.56
CA ASN A 16 4.43 -0.01 -1.92
C ASN A 16 5.79 0.70 -2.01
N PHE A 17 6.06 1.43 -3.08
CA PHE A 17 7.25 2.28 -3.19
C PHE A 17 7.21 3.46 -2.22
N MET A 18 6.04 4.07 -1.99
CA MET A 18 5.85 5.06 -0.93
C MET A 18 6.21 4.48 0.45
N ILE A 19 5.76 3.26 0.77
CA ILE A 19 6.13 2.60 2.04
C ILE A 19 7.63 2.30 2.10
N TYR A 20 8.25 1.91 0.98
CA TYR A 20 9.70 1.74 0.86
C TYR A 20 10.48 3.01 1.22
N ILE A 21 10.10 4.15 0.65
CA ILE A 21 10.68 5.47 0.98
C ILE A 21 10.42 5.85 2.44
N GLN A 22 9.19 5.66 2.91
CA GLN A 22 8.78 5.94 4.30
C GLN A 22 9.69 5.21 5.28
N ASN A 23 9.94 3.93 5.05
CA ASN A 23 10.71 3.10 5.96
C ASN A 23 12.18 3.53 6.02
N ILE A 24 12.76 3.96 4.89
CA ILE A 24 14.11 4.55 4.87
C ILE A 24 14.16 5.84 5.67
N TYR A 25 13.17 6.73 5.47
CA TYR A 25 13.06 7.98 6.22
C TYR A 25 12.95 7.73 7.73
N LEU A 26 12.15 6.75 8.13
CA LEU A 26 11.98 6.37 9.53
C LEU A 26 13.26 5.77 10.12
N ASN A 27 13.94 4.90 9.37
CA ASN A 27 15.19 4.27 9.82
C ASN A 27 16.31 5.28 10.06
N GLN A 28 16.47 6.29 9.20
CA GLN A 28 17.48 7.34 9.38
C GLN A 28 17.26 8.20 10.63
N LYS A 29 16.03 8.26 11.15
CA LYS A 29 15.65 9.03 12.35
C LYS A 29 15.40 8.16 13.58
N GLY A 30 15.37 6.85 13.41
CA GLY A 30 14.89 5.89 14.40
C GLY A 30 16.01 5.20 15.18
N LYS A 31 15.60 4.44 16.21
CA LYS A 31 16.47 3.48 16.89
C LYS A 31 16.50 2.16 16.11
N LYS A 32 17.66 1.50 16.10
CA LYS A 32 17.88 0.23 15.36
C LYS A 32 16.83 -0.85 15.62
N GLU A 33 16.32 -0.93 16.85
CA GLU A 33 15.31 -1.91 17.29
C GLU A 33 13.97 -1.77 16.55
N ASN A 34 13.68 -0.60 15.98
CA ASN A 34 12.44 -0.30 15.25
C ASN A 34 12.67 -0.15 13.75
N PHE A 35 13.82 -0.61 13.24
CA PHE A 35 14.09 -0.51 11.82
C PHE A 35 13.13 -1.37 11.01
N ARG A 36 12.70 -0.82 9.89
CA ARG A 36 11.79 -1.47 8.95
C ARG A 36 12.54 -1.74 7.66
N PHE A 37 12.23 -2.83 6.96
CA PHE A 37 12.79 -3.03 5.63
C PHE A 37 12.37 -1.87 4.71
N PRO A 38 13.27 -1.29 3.88
CA PRO A 38 14.65 -1.72 3.61
C PRO A 38 15.70 -1.11 4.56
N TYR A 39 16.78 -1.87 4.81
CA TYR A 39 17.89 -1.46 5.67
C TYR A 39 19.01 -0.79 4.86
N ILE A 40 18.78 0.44 4.40
CA ILE A 40 19.74 1.21 3.62
C ILE A 40 20.70 1.97 4.55
N THR A 41 22.01 1.80 4.36
CA THR A 41 23.06 2.50 5.11
C THR A 41 23.38 3.88 4.56
N LYS A 42 23.14 4.10 3.26
CA LYS A 42 23.31 5.40 2.58
C LYS A 42 22.35 6.42 3.19
N THR A 43 22.87 7.60 3.51
CA THR A 43 22.04 8.74 3.92
C THR A 43 21.44 9.36 2.67
N LEU A 44 20.12 9.57 2.70
CA LEU A 44 19.35 10.22 1.65
C LEU A 44 18.84 11.55 2.20
N HIS A 45 18.84 12.57 1.37
CA HIS A 45 18.39 13.90 1.76
C HIS A 45 16.92 14.09 1.40
N PHE A 46 16.07 13.98 2.40
CA PHE A 46 14.63 14.17 2.27
C PHE A 46 14.23 15.64 2.36
N SER A 47 13.13 16.00 1.71
CA SER A 47 12.52 17.32 1.82
C SER A 47 12.24 17.70 3.29
N THR A 48 12.39 18.98 3.63
CA THR A 48 12.02 19.51 4.95
C THR A 48 10.55 19.24 5.28
N ASP A 49 9.69 19.27 4.27
CA ASP A 49 8.24 19.07 4.37
C ASP A 49 7.82 17.62 4.06
N PHE A 50 8.76 16.66 4.15
CA PHE A 50 8.56 15.26 3.78
C PHE A 50 7.21 14.68 4.23
N LYS A 51 6.83 14.85 5.51
CA LYS A 51 5.59 14.25 6.05
C LYS A 51 4.33 14.86 5.42
N THR A 52 4.35 16.15 5.10
CA THR A 52 3.25 16.84 4.44
C THR A 52 3.17 16.38 2.99
N ASN A 53 4.29 16.45 2.27
CA ASN A 53 4.38 16.03 0.87
C ASN A 53 4.02 14.55 0.68
N PHE A 54 4.42 13.70 1.62
CA PHE A 54 4.05 12.28 1.64
C PHE A 54 2.54 12.10 1.71
N LYS A 55 1.85 12.80 2.62
CA LYS A 55 0.39 12.70 2.77
C LYS A 55 -0.33 13.16 1.51
N GLU A 56 0.07 14.30 0.94
CA GLU A 56 -0.52 14.83 -0.28
C GLU A 56 -0.34 13.88 -1.47
N LEU A 57 0.89 13.36 -1.64
CA LEU A 57 1.19 12.40 -2.69
C LEU A 57 0.43 11.08 -2.46
N TRP A 58 0.33 10.61 -1.22
CA TRP A 58 -0.44 9.41 -0.86
C TRP A 58 -1.91 9.54 -1.27
N LEU A 59 -2.55 10.68 -0.97
CA LEU A 59 -3.96 10.92 -1.33
C LEU A 59 -4.18 10.95 -2.84
N THR A 60 -3.19 11.41 -3.60
CA THR A 60 -3.22 11.43 -5.06
C THR A 60 -3.07 10.01 -5.61
N LEU A 61 -2.03 9.31 -5.16
CA LEU A 61 -1.72 7.96 -5.63
C LEU A 61 -2.83 6.98 -5.30
N ARG A 62 -3.41 6.98 -4.09
CA ARG A 62 -4.49 6.03 -3.73
C ARG A 62 -5.69 6.06 -4.68
N LYS A 63 -5.96 7.20 -5.31
CA LYS A 63 -7.05 7.34 -6.28
C LYS A 63 -6.63 6.84 -7.66
N GLN A 64 -5.42 7.17 -8.08
CA GLN A 64 -4.89 6.81 -9.41
C GLN A 64 -4.55 5.33 -9.51
N THR A 65 -3.96 4.76 -8.45
CA THR A 65 -3.50 3.37 -8.40
C THR A 65 -4.62 2.36 -8.17
N ALA A 66 -5.88 2.81 -8.07
CA ALA A 66 -7.04 1.93 -8.17
C ALA A 66 -7.15 1.28 -9.57
N ASN A 67 -6.46 1.86 -10.56
CA ASN A 67 -6.29 1.29 -11.89
C ASN A 67 -4.83 0.86 -12.07
N ASP A 68 -4.62 -0.44 -12.25
CA ASP A 68 -3.29 -1.05 -12.35
C ASP A 68 -2.45 -0.47 -13.51
N ARG A 69 -3.09 -0.03 -14.60
CA ARG A 69 -2.39 0.61 -15.72
C ARG A 69 -1.78 1.95 -15.31
N TYR A 70 -2.53 2.75 -14.55
CA TYR A 70 -2.02 4.04 -14.07
C TYR A 70 -0.96 3.85 -12.98
N ASP A 71 -1.11 2.85 -12.11
CA ASP A 71 -0.07 2.51 -11.13
C ASP A 71 1.28 2.19 -11.81
N LEU A 72 1.26 1.34 -12.84
CA LEU A 72 2.46 1.00 -13.60
C LEU A 72 3.01 2.20 -14.39
N GLN A 73 2.16 2.98 -15.04
CA GLN A 73 2.58 4.17 -15.79
C GLN A 73 3.30 5.15 -14.86
N ILE A 74 2.70 5.47 -13.70
CA ILE A 74 3.31 6.38 -12.74
C ILE A 74 4.66 5.85 -12.25
N PHE A 75 4.72 4.56 -11.92
CA PHE A 75 5.95 3.96 -11.39
C PHE A 75 7.08 3.86 -12.44
N HIS A 76 6.75 3.53 -13.68
CA HIS A 76 7.76 3.30 -14.72
C HIS A 76 8.14 4.55 -15.50
N GLU A 77 7.18 5.42 -15.79
CA GLU A 77 7.33 6.56 -16.72
C GLU A 77 7.34 7.90 -15.98
N GLU A 78 6.57 8.03 -14.89
CA GLU A 78 6.38 9.31 -14.18
C GLU A 78 6.99 9.31 -12.76
N ASN A 79 7.96 8.44 -12.47
CA ASN A 79 8.53 8.31 -11.11
C ASN A 79 9.29 9.55 -10.60
N HIS A 80 9.55 10.55 -11.44
CA HIS A 80 10.08 11.83 -11.03
C HIS A 80 9.22 12.52 -9.96
N ILE A 81 7.89 12.25 -9.93
CA ILE A 81 7.00 12.82 -8.92
C ILE A 81 7.42 12.45 -7.49
N PHE A 82 7.98 11.25 -7.27
CA PHE A 82 8.45 10.83 -5.95
C PHE A 82 9.69 11.62 -5.55
N TYR A 83 10.61 11.82 -6.50
CA TYR A 83 11.83 12.60 -6.28
C TYR A 83 11.49 14.05 -5.93
N GLU A 84 10.72 14.72 -6.79
CA GLU A 84 10.36 16.14 -6.63
C GLU A 84 9.59 16.42 -5.34
N LYS A 85 8.71 15.50 -4.91
CA LYS A 85 7.90 15.69 -3.71
C LYS A 85 8.61 15.29 -2.43
N LEU A 86 9.44 14.25 -2.44
CA LEU A 86 9.94 13.64 -1.20
C LEU A 86 11.40 13.93 -0.90
N PHE A 87 12.20 14.34 -1.88
CA PHE A 87 13.64 14.56 -1.73
C PHE A 87 14.01 16.04 -1.82
N ASP A 88 15.12 16.40 -1.19
CA ASP A 88 15.71 17.73 -1.37
C ASP A 88 16.55 17.72 -2.65
N ALA A 89 16.07 18.39 -3.71
CA ALA A 89 16.72 18.40 -5.01
C ALA A 89 18.12 19.06 -5.03
N ASN A 90 18.48 19.83 -3.99
CA ASN A 90 19.82 20.43 -3.88
C ASN A 90 20.83 19.51 -3.20
N LEU A 91 20.36 18.55 -2.40
CA LEU A 91 21.21 17.71 -1.54
C LEU A 91 21.16 16.22 -1.92
N CYS A 92 20.03 15.74 -2.43
CA CYS A 92 19.90 14.41 -2.99
C CYS A 92 20.20 14.52 -4.48
N ASP A 93 21.19 13.80 -4.97
CA ASP A 93 21.44 13.70 -6.40
C ASP A 93 20.45 12.72 -7.07
N GLU A 94 20.23 12.90 -8.37
CA GLU A 94 19.32 12.03 -9.15
C GLU A 94 19.80 10.57 -9.22
N GLU A 95 21.12 10.33 -9.17
CA GLU A 95 21.69 8.98 -9.27
C GLU A 95 21.31 8.17 -8.02
N SER A 96 21.40 8.78 -6.84
CA SER A 96 20.90 8.21 -5.58
C SER A 96 19.42 7.83 -5.63
N PHE A 97 18.57 8.64 -6.27
CA PHE A 97 17.17 8.30 -6.46
C PHE A 97 16.97 7.16 -7.47
N LYS A 98 17.72 7.15 -8.57
CA LYS A 98 17.69 6.06 -9.56
C LYS A 98 18.14 4.73 -8.96
N GLU A 99 19.18 4.74 -8.11
CA GLU A 99 19.61 3.58 -7.32
C GLU A 99 18.50 3.09 -6.40
N LEU A 100 17.77 3.98 -5.75
CA LEU A 100 16.66 3.64 -4.87
C LEU A 100 15.52 2.95 -5.63
N ILE A 101 15.12 3.51 -6.78
CA ILE A 101 14.13 2.90 -7.68
C ILE A 101 14.60 1.51 -8.12
N CYS A 102 15.87 1.37 -8.51
CA CYS A 102 16.45 0.10 -8.92
C CYS A 102 16.40 -0.93 -7.79
N SER A 103 16.80 -0.54 -6.59
CA SER A 103 16.78 -1.40 -5.40
C SER A 103 15.37 -1.90 -5.08
N PHE A 104 14.38 -1.01 -5.11
CA PHE A 104 12.99 -1.41 -4.97
C PHE A 104 12.56 -2.36 -6.08
N LYS A 105 12.82 -2.07 -7.35
CA LYS A 105 12.44 -2.95 -8.49
C LYS A 105 13.01 -4.36 -8.34
N VAL A 106 14.28 -4.47 -7.97
CA VAL A 106 14.95 -5.77 -7.78
C VAL A 106 14.31 -6.56 -6.65
N TRP A 107 14.03 -5.92 -5.51
CA TRP A 107 13.35 -6.59 -4.41
C TRP A 107 11.89 -6.92 -4.77
N TRP A 108 11.15 -5.97 -5.32
CA TRP A 108 9.73 -6.08 -5.62
C TRP A 108 9.42 -7.20 -6.60
N THR A 109 10.24 -7.34 -7.64
CA THR A 109 10.10 -8.43 -8.65
C THR A 109 10.68 -9.77 -8.18
N SER A 110 11.34 -9.82 -7.02
CA SER A 110 11.82 -11.07 -6.43
C SER A 110 10.70 -11.85 -5.74
N ILE A 111 10.96 -13.12 -5.43
CA ILE A 111 10.04 -13.96 -4.63
C ILE A 111 9.73 -13.32 -3.27
N ALA A 112 10.69 -12.62 -2.66
CA ALA A 112 10.54 -11.98 -1.35
C ALA A 112 9.77 -10.63 -1.39
N GLY A 113 9.46 -10.13 -2.58
CA GLY A 113 8.72 -8.88 -2.79
C GLY A 113 7.24 -9.15 -3.04
N GLN A 114 6.75 -8.72 -4.20
CA GLN A 114 5.34 -8.76 -4.60
C GLN A 114 4.71 -10.15 -4.44
N ILE A 115 5.40 -11.20 -4.91
CA ILE A 115 4.89 -12.58 -4.86
C ILE A 115 4.60 -13.00 -3.42
N SER A 116 5.54 -12.75 -2.49
CA SER A 116 5.33 -13.09 -1.08
C SER A 116 4.12 -12.37 -0.49
N ILE A 117 3.90 -11.10 -0.85
CA ILE A 117 2.78 -10.29 -0.37
C ILE A 117 1.45 -10.88 -0.86
N GLU A 118 1.34 -11.17 -2.15
CA GLU A 118 0.13 -11.73 -2.76
C GLU A 118 -0.23 -13.10 -2.19
N TYR A 119 0.75 -14.01 -2.10
CA TYR A 119 0.55 -15.35 -1.54
C TYR A 119 0.34 -15.35 -0.03
N SER A 120 0.82 -14.33 0.70
CA SER A 120 0.63 -14.26 2.15
C SER A 120 -0.85 -14.18 2.53
N VAL A 121 -1.68 -13.52 1.72
CA VAL A 121 -3.11 -13.34 2.02
C VAL A 121 -4.01 -14.37 1.32
N SER A 122 -3.49 -15.14 0.36
CA SER A 122 -4.31 -16.06 -0.45
C SER A 122 -5.02 -17.13 0.39
N ASN A 123 -4.42 -17.54 1.51
CA ASN A 123 -5.01 -18.50 2.44
C ASN A 123 -6.22 -17.94 3.21
N TYR A 124 -6.38 -16.63 3.26
CA TYR A 124 -7.52 -15.97 3.92
C TYR A 124 -8.66 -15.67 2.95
N SER A 125 -8.48 -15.82 1.63
CA SER A 125 -9.45 -15.36 0.64
C SER A 125 -10.84 -15.97 0.82
N GLU A 126 -10.92 -17.30 0.99
CA GLU A 126 -12.20 -17.99 1.19
C GLU A 126 -12.84 -17.62 2.54
N GLN A 127 -12.04 -17.57 3.60
CA GLN A 127 -12.52 -17.20 4.93
C GLN A 127 -13.06 -15.77 4.95
N LEU A 128 -12.30 -14.83 4.38
CA LEU A 128 -12.66 -13.43 4.28
C LEU A 128 -13.95 -13.26 3.49
N TYR A 129 -14.06 -13.95 2.36
CA TYR A 129 -15.27 -13.92 1.54
C TYR A 129 -16.49 -14.38 2.34
N ASN A 130 -16.40 -15.54 2.99
CA ASN A 130 -17.50 -16.09 3.78
C ASN A 130 -17.91 -15.18 4.94
N ASP A 131 -16.93 -14.60 5.66
CA ASP A 131 -17.20 -13.69 6.77
C ASP A 131 -17.89 -12.40 6.31
N LEU A 132 -17.48 -11.85 5.16
CA LEU A 132 -18.13 -10.68 4.56
C LEU A 132 -19.54 -11.00 4.04
N VAL A 133 -19.74 -12.17 3.42
CA VAL A 133 -21.08 -12.63 2.98
C VAL A 133 -22.03 -12.77 4.17
N LEU A 134 -21.55 -13.31 5.30
CA LEU A 134 -22.34 -13.40 6.53
C LEU A 134 -22.73 -12.00 7.02
N TYR A 135 -21.78 -11.06 7.03
CA TYR A 135 -22.04 -9.67 7.40
C TYR A 135 -23.09 -9.01 6.50
N LEU A 136 -22.96 -9.12 5.18
CA LEU A 136 -23.90 -8.53 4.21
C LEU A 136 -25.31 -9.08 4.40
N LYS A 137 -25.45 -10.40 4.57
CA LYS A 137 -26.75 -11.04 4.82
C LYS A 137 -27.40 -10.59 6.12
N GLN A 138 -26.62 -10.45 7.19
CA GLN A 138 -27.13 -10.02 8.51
C GLN A 138 -27.61 -8.56 8.51
N ASN A 139 -27.03 -7.72 7.65
CA ASN A 139 -27.35 -6.30 7.57
C ASN A 139 -28.24 -5.96 6.35
N GLU A 140 -28.72 -6.99 5.63
CA GLU A 140 -29.56 -6.83 4.43
C GLU A 140 -28.94 -5.90 3.36
N ILE A 141 -27.60 -5.95 3.21
CA ILE A 141 -26.86 -5.12 2.26
C ILE A 141 -26.67 -5.90 0.96
N GLU A 142 -27.13 -5.32 -0.15
CA GLU A 142 -26.86 -5.82 -1.49
C GLU A 142 -25.57 -5.18 -2.04
N PRO A 143 -24.53 -5.97 -2.35
CA PRO A 143 -23.28 -5.41 -2.87
C PRO A 143 -23.47 -4.91 -4.30
N LEU A 144 -23.13 -3.64 -4.52
CA LEU A 144 -23.31 -2.94 -5.80
C LEU A 144 -22.10 -3.06 -6.72
N GLN A 145 -20.92 -3.34 -6.16
CA GLN A 145 -19.64 -3.32 -6.86
C GLN A 145 -18.68 -4.38 -6.29
N GLN A 146 -17.58 -4.60 -7.02
CA GLN A 146 -16.46 -5.41 -6.56
C GLN A 146 -15.74 -4.71 -5.39
N LEU A 147 -15.38 -5.47 -4.36
CA LEU A 147 -14.56 -4.96 -3.26
C LEU A 147 -13.08 -5.00 -3.67
N HIS A 148 -12.40 -3.85 -3.72
CA HIS A 148 -10.99 -3.75 -4.06
C HIS A 148 -10.10 -3.62 -2.82
N ILE A 149 -9.13 -4.51 -2.67
CA ILE A 149 -8.18 -4.50 -1.56
C ILE A 149 -6.77 -4.33 -2.11
N SER A 150 -6.15 -3.19 -1.83
CA SER A 150 -4.74 -2.94 -2.14
C SER A 150 -3.85 -3.30 -0.96
N LEU A 151 -2.92 -4.22 -1.19
CA LEU A 151 -2.05 -4.76 -0.16
C LEU A 151 -0.75 -3.97 -0.07
N LEU A 152 -0.35 -3.63 1.16
CA LEU A 152 0.94 -3.04 1.47
C LEU A 152 1.84 -4.06 2.17
N TYR A 153 3.14 -4.03 1.86
CA TYR A 153 4.10 -4.92 2.52
C TYR A 153 4.38 -4.54 3.99
N ASP A 154 4.16 -3.28 4.38
CA ASP A 154 4.31 -2.75 5.73
C ASP A 154 3.33 -1.58 5.96
N ASP A 155 3.24 -1.09 7.20
CA ASP A 155 2.31 -0.03 7.57
C ASP A 155 2.57 1.30 6.86
N CYS A 156 1.48 1.95 6.44
CA CYS A 156 1.50 3.39 6.21
C CYS A 156 1.41 4.15 7.55
N VAL A 157 2.51 4.76 7.97
CA VAL A 157 2.63 5.49 9.26
C VAL A 157 2.11 6.92 9.12
N PHE A 158 2.30 7.54 7.95
CA PHE A 158 2.03 8.96 7.78
C PHE A 158 0.63 9.27 7.23
N ALA A 159 -0.09 8.32 6.66
CA ALA A 159 -1.47 8.51 6.16
C ALA A 159 -2.45 7.51 6.79
N LYS A 160 -3.67 7.98 7.10
CA LYS A 160 -4.73 7.20 7.77
C LYS A 160 -5.94 6.93 6.90
N GLU A 161 -6.14 7.73 5.84
CA GLU A 161 -7.27 7.59 4.94
C GLU A 161 -6.98 6.47 3.93
N ASN A 162 -7.30 5.24 4.33
CA ASN A 162 -7.03 4.04 3.55
C ASN A 162 -8.31 3.27 3.18
N ILE A 163 -9.48 3.83 3.48
CA ILE A 163 -10.78 3.21 3.25
C ILE A 163 -11.62 4.16 2.40
N SER A 164 -12.42 3.60 1.51
CA SER A 164 -13.43 4.26 0.68
C SER A 164 -14.53 3.26 0.31
N SER A 165 -15.59 3.74 -0.34
CA SER A 165 -16.65 2.90 -0.90
C SER A 165 -16.06 1.78 -1.75
N TYR A 166 -16.36 0.53 -1.39
CA TYR A 166 -15.86 -0.68 -2.07
C TYR A 166 -14.33 -0.77 -2.26
N SER A 167 -13.54 -0.05 -1.45
CA SER A 167 -12.09 -0.09 -1.57
C SER A 167 -11.36 0.13 -0.24
N ALA A 168 -10.33 -0.67 0.01
CA ALA A 168 -9.46 -0.54 1.16
C ALA A 168 -7.98 -0.76 0.80
N ILE A 169 -7.09 -0.06 1.50
CA ILE A 169 -5.64 -0.25 1.45
C ILE A 169 -5.21 -0.81 2.80
N LEU A 170 -4.67 -2.02 2.82
CA LEU A 170 -4.36 -2.74 4.06
C LEU A 170 -2.93 -3.30 4.04
N PRO A 171 -2.14 -3.17 5.11
CA PRO A 171 -0.88 -3.87 5.22
C PRO A 171 -1.10 -5.36 5.46
N THR A 172 -0.37 -6.24 4.79
CA THR A 172 -0.60 -7.70 4.84
C THR A 172 -0.54 -8.27 6.25
N LYS A 173 0.26 -7.69 7.14
CA LYS A 173 0.36 -8.11 8.54
C LYS A 173 -0.99 -8.13 9.28
N THR A 174 -1.97 -7.31 8.89
CA THR A 174 -3.28 -7.26 9.56
C THR A 174 -4.05 -8.54 9.35
N PHE A 175 -3.86 -9.23 8.23
CA PHE A 175 -4.47 -10.53 7.97
C PHE A 175 -3.98 -11.61 8.95
N PHE A 176 -2.74 -11.51 9.43
CA PHE A 176 -2.14 -12.48 10.34
C PHE A 176 -2.39 -12.17 11.83
N ILE A 177 -2.29 -10.89 12.20
CA ILE A 177 -2.30 -10.48 13.62
C ILE A 177 -3.67 -9.93 14.04
N GLY A 178 -4.44 -9.40 13.10
CA GLY A 178 -5.68 -8.64 13.36
C GLY A 178 -6.80 -9.00 12.40
N TYR A 179 -6.95 -10.28 12.04
CA TYR A 179 -7.93 -10.71 11.04
C TYR A 179 -9.36 -10.20 11.31
N ARG A 180 -9.79 -10.17 12.59
CA ARG A 180 -11.10 -9.62 12.97
C ARG A 180 -11.24 -8.12 12.63
N ASP A 181 -10.16 -7.37 12.77
CA ASP A 181 -10.12 -5.95 12.42
C ASP A 181 -10.16 -5.77 10.90
N VAL A 182 -9.58 -6.71 10.13
CA VAL A 182 -9.69 -6.74 8.66
C VAL A 182 -11.15 -6.89 8.24
N VAL A 183 -11.86 -7.90 8.77
CA VAL A 183 -13.28 -8.09 8.47
C VAL A 183 -14.09 -6.85 8.84
N THR A 184 -13.90 -6.34 10.05
CA THR A 184 -14.62 -5.13 10.53
C THR A 184 -14.34 -3.93 9.63
N THR A 185 -13.09 -3.73 9.23
CA THR A 185 -12.68 -2.63 8.34
C THR A 185 -13.34 -2.77 6.98
N LEU A 186 -13.26 -3.94 6.37
CA LEU A 186 -13.81 -4.18 5.03
C LEU A 186 -15.34 -4.14 5.01
N SER A 187 -16.00 -4.53 6.10
CA SER A 187 -17.45 -4.36 6.28
C SER A 187 -17.87 -2.89 6.15
N THR A 188 -17.07 -1.94 6.61
CA THR A 188 -17.39 -0.50 6.48
C THR A 188 -17.36 -0.01 5.03
N CYS A 189 -16.62 -0.66 4.14
CA CYS A 189 -16.54 -0.28 2.72
C CYS A 189 -17.89 -0.38 2.01
N PHE A 190 -18.82 -1.21 2.50
CA PHE A 190 -20.15 -1.39 1.91
C PHE A 190 -21.16 -0.31 2.31
N HIS A 191 -20.88 0.47 3.36
CA HIS A 191 -21.77 1.53 3.87
C HIS A 191 -21.47 2.92 3.33
N MET A 192 -20.32 3.12 2.70
CA MET A 192 -19.85 4.45 2.26
C MET A 192 -20.44 4.88 0.90
N ALA A 193 -21.71 4.58 0.63
CA ALA A 193 -22.42 4.97 -0.59
C ALA A 193 -22.70 6.47 -0.63
#